data_AF-K6XSE7-F1
#
_entry.id   AF-K6XSE7-F1
#
_cell.length_a   1.000
_cell.length_b   1.000
_cell.length_c   1.000
_cell.angle_alpha   90.00
_cell.angle_beta   90.00
_cell.angle_gamma   90.00
#
_symmetry.space_group_name_H-M   'P 1'
#
loop_
_entity.id
_entity.type
_entity.pdbx_description
1 polymer ?
#
loop_
_entity_poly.entity_id
_entity_poly.type
_entity_poly.pdbx_seq_one_letter_code
_entity_poly.pdbx_strand_id
1 'polypeptide(L)'
;MTSQDSTNTFGEAGSAKYVQLTTYRKDGTPVSSPVWAVLDGDRLLVWTESESWKVKRLKRNPKVVVQATDARGSKLSGEPVSGTGVVLDAEGTAHVRKKLIEKYGLLARVLIFSSKLRRGAGGTIGLAITAGDQ
;
A
#
# COMPACT_ATOMS: atom_id res chain seq x y z
N MET A 1 -17.08 -24.84 13.40
CA MET A 1 -15.78 -24.16 13.41
C MET A 1 -15.86 -23.09 12.33
N THR A 2 -16.12 -21.85 12.70
CA THR A 2 -16.48 -20.75 11.79
C THR A 2 -15.28 -20.36 10.94
N SER A 3 -15.30 -20.68 9.66
CA SER A 3 -14.34 -20.19 8.68
C SER A 3 -14.46 -18.67 8.59
N GLN A 4 -13.40 -17.95 8.94
CA GLN A 4 -13.26 -16.53 8.61
C GLN A 4 -13.18 -16.43 7.09
N ASP A 5 -14.30 -16.12 6.43
CA ASP A 5 -14.28 -15.57 5.08
C ASP A 5 -13.52 -14.25 5.15
N SER A 6 -12.27 -14.27 4.70
CA SER A 6 -11.46 -13.06 4.49
C SER A 6 -12.23 -12.11 3.58
N THR A 7 -12.94 -11.17 4.19
CA THR A 7 -13.81 -10.24 3.50
C THR A 7 -12.91 -9.23 2.80
N ASN A 8 -12.82 -9.33 1.48
CA ASN A 8 -12.09 -8.36 0.67
C ASN A 8 -12.90 -7.05 0.62
N THR A 9 -12.71 -6.21 1.63
CA THR A 9 -13.33 -4.88 1.77
C THR A 9 -12.84 -3.87 0.72
N PHE A 10 -11.79 -4.22 -0.04
CA PHE A 10 -11.20 -3.37 -1.07
C PHE A 10 -11.71 -3.69 -2.49
N GLY A 11 -12.63 -4.64 -2.65
CA GLY A 11 -13.12 -5.06 -3.97
C GLY A 11 -11.96 -5.42 -4.92
N GLU A 12 -11.98 -4.88 -6.13
CA GLU A 12 -10.93 -5.16 -7.12
C GLU A 12 -9.53 -4.73 -6.68
N ALA A 13 -9.40 -3.67 -5.87
CA ALA A 13 -8.11 -3.20 -5.37
C ALA A 13 -7.43 -4.23 -4.44
N GLY A 14 -8.20 -5.11 -3.79
CA GLY A 14 -7.66 -6.19 -2.93
C GLY A 14 -6.89 -7.27 -3.71
N SER A 15 -7.35 -7.59 -4.92
CA SER A 15 -6.72 -8.61 -5.77
C SER A 15 -5.73 -8.01 -6.78
N ALA A 16 -5.84 -6.71 -7.08
CA ALA A 16 -4.99 -6.03 -8.05
C ALA A 16 -3.49 -6.08 -7.70
N LYS A 17 -2.65 -6.02 -8.73
CA LYS A 17 -1.19 -5.89 -8.57
C LYS A 17 -0.79 -4.45 -8.21
N TYR A 18 -1.38 -3.49 -8.91
CA TYR A 18 -1.16 -2.07 -8.67
C TYR A 18 -2.47 -1.45 -8.19
N VAL A 19 -2.33 -0.54 -7.23
CA VAL A 19 -3.43 0.32 -6.79
C VAL A 19 -3.00 1.77 -6.91
N GLN A 20 -3.94 2.62 -7.27
CA GLN A 20 -3.80 4.06 -7.23
C GLN A 20 -4.01 4.50 -5.78
N LEU A 21 -2.93 4.82 -5.08
CA LEU A 21 -3.00 5.34 -3.72
C LEU A 21 -3.10 6.85 -3.75
N THR A 22 -4.25 7.38 -3.31
CA THR A 22 -4.50 8.82 -3.17
C THR A 22 -4.31 9.23 -1.71
N THR A 23 -3.45 10.23 -1.49
CA THR A 23 -3.17 10.87 -0.19
C THR A 23 -3.40 12.36 -0.30
N TYR A 24 -3.56 13.07 0.82
CA TYR A 24 -3.94 14.48 0.79
C TYR A 24 -2.82 15.41 1.28
N ARG A 25 -2.61 16.52 0.57
CA ARG A 25 -1.77 17.64 1.01
C ARG A 25 -2.41 18.36 2.22
N LYS A 26 -1.71 19.35 2.78
CA LYS A 26 -2.15 20.04 4.01
C LYS A 26 -3.43 20.84 3.76
N ASP A 27 -3.53 21.40 2.57
CA ASP A 27 -4.67 22.12 2.01
C ASP A 27 -5.82 21.20 1.54
N GLY A 28 -5.69 19.88 1.71
CA GLY A 28 -6.68 18.91 1.23
C GLY A 28 -6.53 18.51 -0.23
N THR A 29 -5.57 19.06 -0.99
CA THR A 29 -5.40 18.70 -2.40
C THR A 29 -5.00 17.23 -2.55
N PRO A 30 -5.71 16.41 -3.35
CA PRO A 30 -5.39 15.00 -3.55
C PRO A 30 -4.08 14.84 -4.34
N VAL A 31 -3.32 13.79 -4.00
CA VAL A 31 -2.14 13.34 -4.73
C VAL A 31 -2.17 11.83 -4.85
N SER A 32 -2.20 11.37 -6.10
CA SER A 32 -2.34 9.96 -6.43
C SER A 32 -1.03 9.42 -7.00
N SER A 33 -0.60 8.24 -6.55
CA SER A 33 0.51 7.51 -7.19
C SER A 33 0.20 6.01 -7.30
N PRO A 34 0.50 5.35 -8.44
CA PRO A 34 0.39 3.91 -8.55
C PRO A 34 1.43 3.24 -7.64
N VAL A 35 1.00 2.24 -6.89
CA VAL A 35 1.86 1.48 -5.95
C VAL A 35 1.49 0.00 -6.00
N TRP A 36 2.46 -0.87 -5.68
CA TRP A 36 2.16 -2.28 -5.44
C TRP A 36 1.40 -2.45 -4.14
N ALA A 37 0.44 -3.36 -4.15
CA ALA A 37 -0.36 -3.69 -2.99
C ALA A 37 -0.52 -5.20 -2.79
N VAL A 38 -0.68 -5.62 -1.53
CA VAL A 38 -1.00 -6.98 -1.14
C VAL A 38 -2.12 -6.92 -0.11
N LEU A 39 -3.20 -7.66 -0.33
CA LEU A 39 -4.22 -7.84 0.71
C LEU A 39 -3.69 -8.82 1.75
N ASP A 40 -3.77 -8.43 3.02
CA ASP A 40 -3.38 -9.23 4.18
C ASP A 40 -4.49 -9.13 5.24
N GLY A 41 -5.38 -10.13 5.24
CA GLY A 41 -6.63 -10.05 5.99
C GLY A 41 -7.53 -8.95 5.44
N ASP A 42 -7.88 -7.99 6.29
CA ASP A 42 -8.72 -6.83 6.02
C ASP A 42 -7.92 -5.56 5.65
N ARG A 43 -6.60 -5.68 5.48
CA ARG A 43 -5.71 -4.54 5.20
C ARG A 43 -5.00 -4.68 3.87
N LEU A 44 -4.85 -3.55 3.16
CA LEU A 44 -3.94 -3.43 2.02
C LEU A 44 -2.57 -2.97 2.47
N LEU A 45 -1.56 -3.80 2.20
CA LEU A 45 -0.16 -3.55 2.50
C LEU A 45 0.56 -2.96 1.28
N VAL A 46 1.30 -1.87 1.50
CA VAL A 46 2.07 -1.16 0.47
C VAL A 46 3.50 -0.95 0.94
N TRP A 47 4.47 -1.03 0.03
CA TRP A 47 5.87 -0.72 0.29
C TRP A 47 6.33 0.53 -0.46
N THR A 48 7.02 1.42 0.23
CA THR A 48 7.50 2.68 -0.37
C THR A 48 8.79 3.18 0.29
N GLU A 49 9.38 4.24 -0.27
CA GLU A 49 10.54 4.92 0.31
C GLU A 49 10.15 5.70 1.57
N SER A 50 10.95 5.57 2.64
CA SER A 50 10.63 6.11 3.97
C SER A 50 10.45 7.62 3.97
N GLU A 51 11.25 8.34 3.16
CA GLU A 51 11.23 9.81 3.07
C GLU A 51 10.26 10.36 2.03
N SER A 52 9.45 9.49 1.41
CA SER A 52 8.53 9.91 0.35
C SER A 52 7.44 10.87 0.87
N TRP A 53 7.00 11.78 0.00
CA TRP A 53 5.95 12.76 0.34
C TRP A 53 4.64 12.12 0.80
N LYS A 54 4.32 10.90 0.35
CA LYS A 54 3.13 10.15 0.81
C LYS A 54 3.25 9.72 2.28
N VAL A 55 4.45 9.33 2.75
CA VAL A 55 4.69 9.02 4.17
C VAL A 55 4.49 10.27 5.03
N LYS A 56 5.07 11.40 4.61
CA LYS A 56 4.90 12.69 5.31
C LYS A 56 3.44 13.13 5.35
N ARG A 57 2.68 12.90 4.27
CA ARG A 57 1.23 13.18 4.22
C ARG A 57 0.44 12.26 5.13
N LEU A 58 0.69 10.95 5.10
CA LEU A 58 -0.02 9.95 5.93
C LEU A 58 0.17 10.17 7.42
N LYS A 59 1.39 10.51 7.86
CA LYS A 59 1.65 10.86 9.28
C LYS A 59 0.83 12.07 9.75
N ARG A 60 0.46 12.98 8.85
CA ARG A 60 -0.33 14.18 9.17
C ARG A 60 -1.84 13.96 8.98
N ASN A 61 -2.22 13.32 7.88
CA ASN A 61 -3.59 13.06 7.49
C ASN A 61 -3.67 11.61 7.00
N PRO A 62 -4.25 10.69 7.78
CA PRO A 62 -4.24 9.28 7.45
C PRO A 62 -5.32 8.93 6.42
N LYS A 63 -6.20 9.86 6.02
CA LYS A 63 -7.22 9.62 5.00
C LYS A 63 -6.58 9.24 3.67
N VAL A 64 -7.10 8.19 3.06
CA VAL A 64 -6.69 7.73 1.73
C VAL A 64 -7.89 7.28 0.91
N VAL A 65 -7.69 7.24 -0.40
CA VAL A 65 -8.55 6.49 -1.32
C VAL A 65 -7.68 5.54 -2.12
N VAL A 66 -8.15 4.32 -2.31
CA VAL A 66 -7.47 3.25 -3.04
C VAL A 66 -8.38 2.71 -4.14
N GLN A 67 -7.82 2.50 -5.33
CA GLN A 67 -8.54 1.92 -6.48
C GLN A 67 -7.58 1.06 -7.30
N ALA A 68 -8.06 0.02 -7.99
CA ALA A 68 -7.19 -0.78 -8.86
C ALA A 68 -6.71 0.07 -10.06
N THR A 69 -5.48 -0.18 -10.50
CA THR A 69 -4.88 0.54 -11.64
C THR A 69 -3.87 -0.30 -12.43
N ASP A 70 -3.51 0.17 -13.62
CA ASP A 70 -2.32 -0.30 -14.33
C ASP A 70 -1.01 0.25 -13.73
N ALA A 71 0.14 -0.30 -14.16
CA ALA A 71 1.47 0.09 -13.64
C ALA A 71 1.81 1.58 -13.84
N ARG A 72 1.16 2.25 -14.80
CA ARG A 72 1.38 3.66 -15.13
C ARG A 72 0.45 4.60 -14.37
N GLY A 73 -0.59 4.10 -13.71
CA GLY A 73 -1.63 4.94 -13.11
C GLY A 73 -2.59 5.55 -14.15
N SER A 74 -2.64 5.00 -15.36
CA SER A 74 -3.38 5.59 -16.50
C SER A 74 -4.77 5.02 -16.71
N LYS A 75 -5.05 3.84 -16.14
CA LYS A 75 -6.34 3.16 -16.24
C LYS A 75 -6.76 2.70 -14.86
N LEU A 76 -7.90 3.20 -14.40
CA LEU A 76 -8.52 2.84 -13.13
C LEU A 76 -9.60 1.78 -13.38
N SER A 77 -9.76 0.84 -12.44
CA SER A 77 -10.82 -0.16 -12.46
C SER A 77 -11.32 -0.45 -11.04
N GLY A 78 -12.54 -0.99 -10.97
CA GLY A 78 -13.27 -1.18 -9.72
C GLY A 78 -13.69 0.13 -9.05
N GLU A 79 -14.42 0.01 -7.95
CA GLU A 79 -14.86 1.16 -7.16
C GLU A 79 -13.71 1.72 -6.29
N PRO A 80 -13.61 3.05 -6.13
CA PRO A 80 -12.68 3.65 -5.20
C PRO A 80 -13.10 3.36 -3.76
N VAL A 81 -12.14 2.95 -2.94
CA VAL A 81 -12.36 2.60 -1.53
C VAL A 81 -11.67 3.61 -0.63
N SER A 82 -12.47 4.35 0.12
CA SER A 82 -12.00 5.24 1.19
C SER A 82 -11.43 4.43 2.35
N GLY A 83 -10.40 4.96 2.99
CA GLY A 83 -9.79 4.30 4.13
C GLY A 83 -8.80 5.14 4.91
N THR A 84 -8.13 4.46 5.84
CA THR A 84 -7.12 5.04 6.72
C THR A 84 -5.79 4.33 6.52
N GLY A 85 -4.75 5.09 6.17
CA GLY A 85 -3.39 4.62 5.99
C GLY A 85 -2.52 4.92 7.22
N VAL A 86 -1.79 3.91 7.70
CA VAL A 86 -0.81 4.04 8.78
C VAL A 86 0.58 3.66 8.29
N VAL A 87 1.59 4.36 8.81
CA VAL A 87 2.99 4.05 8.57
C VAL A 87 3.44 3.02 9.60
N LEU A 88 3.96 1.88 9.14
CA LEU A 88 4.37 0.79 10.00
C LEU A 88 5.78 1.01 10.54
N ASP A 89 6.06 0.36 11.67
CA ASP A 89 7.40 0.27 12.25
C ASP A 89 8.29 -0.74 11.48
N ALA A 90 9.44 -1.07 12.05
CA ALA A 90 10.40 -1.99 11.44
C ALA A 90 9.84 -3.41 11.28
N GLU A 91 9.09 -3.91 12.28
CA GLU A 91 8.51 -5.25 12.27
C GLU A 91 7.38 -5.34 11.23
N GLY A 92 6.45 -4.39 11.25
CA GLY A 92 5.39 -4.30 10.25
C GLY A 92 5.97 -4.14 8.83
N THR A 93 7.03 -3.35 8.68
CA THR A 93 7.73 -3.24 7.38
C THR A 93 8.35 -4.56 6.93
N ALA A 94 8.90 -5.35 7.85
CA ALA A 94 9.43 -6.68 7.53
C ALA A 94 8.32 -7.63 7.05
N HIS A 95 7.15 -7.58 7.70
CA HIS A 95 5.97 -8.34 7.29
C HIS A 95 5.47 -7.95 5.89
N VAL A 96 5.37 -6.65 5.60
CA VAL A 96 5.01 -6.16 4.25
C VAL A 96 5.96 -6.71 3.19
N ARG A 97 7.28 -6.67 3.46
CA ARG A 97 8.29 -7.21 2.53
C ARG A 97 8.10 -8.71 2.29
N LYS A 98 7.81 -9.48 3.34
CA LYS A 98 7.52 -10.92 3.23
C LYS A 98 6.31 -11.16 2.32
N LYS A 99 5.19 -10.47 2.57
CA LYS A 99 3.95 -10.59 1.78
C LYS A 99 4.14 -10.18 0.31
N LEU A 100 4.95 -9.15 0.04
CA LEU A 100 5.31 -8.77 -1.33
C LEU A 100 6.16 -9.83 -2.04
N ILE A 101 7.10 -10.45 -1.34
CA ILE A 101 7.92 -11.54 -1.89
C ILE A 101 7.03 -12.76 -2.18
N GLU A 102 6.10 -13.09 -1.30
CA GLU A 102 5.12 -14.18 -1.52
C GLU A 102 4.25 -13.91 -2.75
N LYS A 103 3.74 -12.67 -2.93
CA LYS A 103 2.86 -12.34 -4.07
C LYS A 103 3.60 -12.15 -5.41
N TYR A 104 4.80 -11.56 -5.40
CA TYR A 104 5.50 -11.12 -6.63
C TYR A 104 6.82 -11.84 -6.90
N GLY A 105 7.21 -12.78 -6.03
CA GLY A 105 8.35 -13.66 -6.24
C GLY A 105 9.68 -12.92 -6.41
N LEU A 106 10.47 -13.40 -7.38
CA LEU A 106 11.86 -12.98 -7.58
C LEU A 106 11.99 -11.47 -7.88
N LEU A 107 11.01 -10.87 -8.58
CA LEU A 107 11.03 -9.45 -8.93
C LEU A 107 10.99 -8.56 -7.67
N ALA A 108 10.10 -8.86 -6.72
CA ALA A 108 10.04 -8.13 -5.45
C ALA A 108 11.33 -8.34 -4.64
N ARG A 109 11.90 -9.55 -4.65
CA ARG A 109 13.16 -9.85 -3.97
C ARG A 109 14.31 -8.98 -4.49
N VAL A 110 14.44 -8.83 -5.81
CA VAL A 110 15.46 -7.98 -6.46
C VAL A 110 15.25 -6.50 -6.15
N LEU A 111 14.01 -6.00 -6.21
CA LEU A 111 13.71 -4.59 -5.93
C LEU A 111 13.94 -4.23 -4.46
N ILE A 112 13.53 -5.08 -3.53
CA ILE A 112 13.75 -4.85 -2.10
C ILE A 112 15.25 -4.91 -1.78
N PHE A 113 15.98 -5.87 -2.34
CA PHE A 113 17.42 -6.00 -2.13
C PHE A 113 18.20 -4.82 -2.72
N SER A 114 17.91 -4.42 -3.97
CA SER A 114 18.54 -3.27 -4.60
C SER A 114 18.25 -1.96 -3.87
N SER A 115 17.04 -1.79 -3.33
CA SER A 115 16.75 -0.63 -2.48
C SER A 115 17.49 -0.67 -1.15
N LYS A 116 17.63 -1.84 -0.51
CA LYS A 116 18.42 -1.96 0.73
C LYS A 116 19.89 -1.63 0.48
N LEU A 117 20.45 -2.08 -0.65
CA LEU A 117 21.84 -1.81 -1.03
C LEU A 117 22.08 -0.31 -1.27
N ARG A 118 21.13 0.37 -1.93
CA ARG A 118 21.26 1.80 -2.28
C ARG A 118 20.94 2.76 -1.11
N ARG A 119 19.99 2.39 -0.24
CA ARG A 119 19.38 3.31 0.75
C ARG A 119 19.46 2.82 2.19
N GLY A 120 20.13 1.69 2.44
CA GLY A 120 20.20 1.05 3.76
C GLY A 120 18.90 0.34 4.18
N ALA A 121 18.97 -0.38 5.30
CA ALA A 121 17.85 -1.21 5.80
C ALA A 121 16.59 -0.40 6.15
N GLY A 122 16.76 0.87 6.55
CA GLY A 122 15.69 1.82 6.87
C GLY A 122 15.22 2.71 5.72
N GLY A 123 15.79 2.55 4.51
CA GLY A 123 15.45 3.40 3.36
C GLY A 123 14.05 3.18 2.78
N THR A 124 13.35 2.13 3.21
CA THR A 124 11.96 1.85 2.84
C THR A 124 11.11 1.45 4.04
N ILE A 125 9.82 1.75 3.95
CA ILE A 125 8.83 1.56 5.02
C ILE A 125 7.56 0.92 4.47
N GLY A 126 6.90 0.13 5.31
CA GLY A 126 5.60 -0.44 5.06
C GLY A 126 4.48 0.54 5.40
N LEU A 127 3.41 0.49 4.63
CA LEU A 127 2.14 1.14 4.94
C LEU A 127 1.07 0.06 5.05
N ALA A 128 0.15 0.21 6.00
CA ALA A 128 -1.07 -0.58 6.05
C ALA A 128 -2.27 0.35 5.85
N ILE A 129 -3.22 -0.09 5.04
CA ILE A 129 -4.44 0.65 4.74
C ILE A 129 -5.62 -0.22 5.18
N THR A 130 -6.51 0.35 6.00
CA THR A 130 -7.78 -0.26 6.39
C THR A 130 -8.90 0.46 5.65
N ALA A 131 -9.84 -0.31 5.08
CA ALA A 131 -11.03 0.27 4.47
C ALA A 131 -11.87 0.97 5.55
N GLY A 132 -12.42 2.14 5.23
CA GLY A 132 -13.39 2.81 6.09
C GLY A 132 -14.79 2.28 5.82
N ASP A 133 -15.68 2.42 6.80
CA ASP A 133 -17.11 2.25 6.57
C ASP A 133 -17.56 3.28 5.52
N GLN A 134 -18.28 2.83 4.49
CA GLN A 134 -18.82 3.69 3.43
C GLN A 134 -19.97 4.56 3.93
#